data_AF-A0A2D4ZKE5-F1
#
_entry.id   AF-A0A2D4ZKE5-F1
#
_cell.length_a   1.000
_cell.length_b   1.000
_cell.length_c   1.000
_cell.angle_alpha   90.00
_cell.angle_beta   90.00
_cell.angle_gamma   90.00
#
_symmetry.space_group_name_H-M   'P 1'
#
loop_
_entity.id
_entity.type
_entity.pdbx_description
1 polymer ?
#
loop_
_entity_poly.entity_id
_entity_poly.type
_entity_poly.pdbx_seq_one_letter_code
_entity_poly.pdbx_strand_id
1 'polypeptide(L)'
;MWDQRCNRSANPVAINDGNFMKRMICGVIVSCLLASGALAQTRYFLFPSEVPAFTVQYARMVNVFGIAHSVQTSDAYGIQFSLSDKSESINVVFPGPLPEAFEIGSPVVVQGEFDGERFKATTILAQFSGEYFPIAALDELRSYGVLIEKN
;
A
#
# COMPACT_ATOMS: atom_id res chain seq x y z
N MET A 1 20.90 32.18 -67.33
CA MET A 1 20.05 32.77 -66.26
C MET A 1 18.68 32.13 -66.42
N TRP A 2 18.13 31.55 -65.33
CA TRP A 2 16.82 30.86 -65.22
C TRP A 2 16.80 29.40 -65.72
N ASP A 3 17.06 28.39 -64.89
CA ASP A 3 16.31 27.83 -63.75
C ASP A 3 15.51 26.57 -64.17
N GLN A 4 16.04 25.41 -63.78
CA GLN A 4 15.42 24.09 -63.95
C GLN A 4 15.22 23.43 -62.57
N ARG A 5 14.92 24.21 -61.53
CA ARG A 5 14.50 23.72 -60.21
C ARG A 5 12.98 23.66 -60.08
N CYS A 6 12.27 23.02 -61.00
CA CYS A 6 10.84 22.76 -60.80
C CYS A 6 10.43 21.41 -61.40
N ASN A 7 11.01 20.30 -60.92
CA ASN A 7 10.28 19.04 -60.98
C ASN A 7 10.75 18.05 -59.90
N ARG A 8 10.71 18.45 -58.63
CA ARG A 8 10.63 17.47 -57.54
C ARG A 8 9.15 17.21 -57.32
N SER A 9 8.62 16.24 -58.04
CA SER A 9 7.31 15.67 -57.75
C SER A 9 7.27 15.34 -56.26
N ALA A 10 6.34 15.95 -55.54
CA ALA A 10 5.99 15.51 -54.21
C ALA A 10 5.51 14.06 -54.37
N ASN A 11 6.33 13.08 -53.97
CA ASN A 11 5.85 11.73 -53.79
C ASN A 11 4.84 11.79 -52.65
N PRO A 12 3.52 11.57 -52.90
CA PRO A 12 2.61 11.37 -51.80
C PRO A 12 3.09 10.10 -51.11
N VAL A 13 3.44 10.19 -49.83
CA VAL A 13 3.65 8.99 -49.00
C VAL A 13 2.35 8.22 -49.13
N ALA A 14 2.38 7.10 -49.86
CA ALA A 14 1.20 6.30 -50.12
C ALA A 14 0.71 5.74 -48.78
N ILE A 15 -0.28 6.40 -48.18
CA ILE A 15 -0.96 5.98 -46.94
C ILE A 15 -1.95 4.84 -47.28
N ASN A 16 -1.56 3.86 -48.10
CA ASN A 16 -2.44 2.73 -48.41
C ASN A 16 -1.70 1.46 -48.83
N ASP A 17 -0.65 1.11 -48.10
CA ASP A 17 -0.21 -0.28 -48.08
C ASP A 17 -1.03 -1.02 -47.01
N GLY A 18 -1.68 -2.13 -47.36
CA GLY A 18 -2.43 -2.96 -46.40
C GLY A 18 -1.58 -3.42 -45.19
N ASN A 19 -0.26 -3.32 -45.29
CA ASN A 19 0.69 -3.54 -44.23
C ASN A 19 0.70 -2.42 -43.17
N PHE A 20 0.39 -1.16 -43.54
CA PHE A 20 0.25 -0.04 -42.60
C PHE A 20 -0.96 -0.24 -41.68
N MET A 21 -2.10 -0.64 -42.26
CA MET A 21 -3.31 -0.93 -41.51
C MET A 21 -3.11 -2.12 -40.55
N LYS A 22 -2.43 -3.18 -40.99
CA LYS A 22 -2.06 -4.32 -40.14
C LYS A 22 -1.15 -3.90 -38.97
N ARG A 23 -0.18 -3.01 -39.20
CA ARG A 23 0.72 -2.50 -38.14
C ARG A 23 -0.03 -1.68 -37.09
N MET A 24 -0.99 -0.84 -37.50
CA MET A 24 -1.83 -0.10 -36.55
C MET A 24 -2.73 -1.03 -35.74
N ILE A 25 -3.39 -2.00 -36.39
CA ILE A 25 -4.25 -2.97 -35.69
C ILE A 25 -3.43 -3.82 -34.70
N CYS A 26 -2.26 -4.32 -35.10
CA CYS A 26 -1.37 -5.04 -34.20
C CYS A 26 -0.90 -4.17 -33.02
N GLY A 27 -0.58 -2.90 -33.27
CA GLY A 27 -0.19 -1.96 -32.22
C GLY A 27 -1.30 -1.73 -31.19
N VAL A 28 -2.54 -1.55 -31.65
CA VAL A 28 -3.71 -1.39 -30.76
C VAL A 28 -3.95 -2.66 -29.95
N ILE A 29 -3.92 -3.84 -30.58
CA ILE A 29 -4.11 -5.12 -29.89
C ILE A 29 -3.05 -5.34 -28.80
N VAL A 30 -1.77 -5.10 -29.11
CA VAL A 30 -0.68 -5.20 -28.13
C VAL A 30 -0.87 -4.21 -26.98
N SER A 31 -1.29 -2.98 -27.27
CA SER A 31 -1.53 -1.98 -26.22
C SER A 31 -2.70 -2.34 -25.29
N CYS A 32 -3.79 -2.88 -25.82
CA CYS A 32 -4.92 -3.37 -25.03
C CYS A 32 -4.55 -4.59 -24.17
N LEU A 33 -3.73 -5.50 -24.70
CA LEU A 33 -3.24 -6.67 -23.97
C LEU A 33 -2.32 -6.27 -22.81
N LEU A 34 -1.43 -5.30 -23.03
CA LEU A 34 -0.55 -4.78 -21.98
C LEU A 34 -1.33 -4.05 -20.88
N ALA A 35 -2.38 -3.30 -21.23
CA ALA A 35 -3.23 -2.62 -20.25
C ALA A 35 -3.98 -3.58 -19.31
N SER A 36 -4.23 -4.82 -19.74
CA SER A 36 -4.95 -5.83 -18.95
C SER A 36 -4.08 -6.51 -17.89
N GLY A 37 -2.75 -6.37 -17.96
CA GLY A 37 -1.80 -6.99 -17.01
C GLY A 37 -1.59 -6.21 -15.71
N ALA A 38 -2.10 -4.97 -15.62
CA ALA A 38 -2.03 -4.16 -14.40
C ALA A 38 -3.15 -4.53 -13.42
N LEU A 39 -3.26 -5.82 -13.09
CA LEU A 39 -4.21 -6.27 -12.06
C LEU A 39 -3.74 -5.78 -10.70
N ALA A 40 -4.61 -5.01 -10.06
CA ALA A 40 -4.44 -4.41 -8.75
C ALA A 40 -3.92 -5.44 -7.73
N GLN A 41 -2.84 -5.09 -7.03
CA GLN A 41 -2.44 -5.78 -5.80
C GLN A 41 -3.53 -5.50 -4.75
N THR A 42 -4.52 -6.37 -4.63
CA THR A 42 -5.55 -6.26 -3.59
C THR A 42 -4.88 -6.50 -2.25
N ARG A 43 -4.69 -5.41 -1.48
CA ARG A 43 -4.26 -5.50 -0.09
C ARG A 43 -5.45 -5.95 0.75
N TYR A 44 -5.40 -7.18 1.24
CA TYR A 44 -6.41 -7.70 2.16
C TYR A 44 -6.17 -7.14 3.55
N PHE A 45 -7.26 -6.75 4.22
CA PHE A 45 -7.30 -6.37 5.63
C PHE A 45 -8.12 -7.42 6.36
N LEU A 46 -7.53 -8.04 7.36
CA LEU A 46 -8.11 -9.15 8.12
C LEU A 46 -8.06 -8.84 9.61
N PHE A 47 -8.92 -9.49 10.38
CA PHE A 47 -8.79 -9.55 11.83
C PHE A 47 -7.98 -10.79 12.27
N PRO A 48 -7.33 -10.76 13.45
CA PRO A 48 -6.63 -11.90 14.06
C PRO A 48 -7.34 -13.25 13.94
N SER A 49 -8.65 -13.30 14.19
CA SER A 49 -9.46 -14.52 14.09
C SER A 49 -9.61 -15.07 12.67
N GLU A 50 -9.43 -14.24 11.65
CA GLU A 50 -9.59 -14.61 10.23
C GLU A 50 -8.27 -15.08 9.60
N VAL A 51 -7.13 -14.70 10.19
CA VAL A 51 -5.79 -14.99 9.66
C VAL A 51 -5.53 -16.48 9.46
N PRO A 52 -5.80 -17.38 10.43
CA PRO A 52 -5.49 -18.80 10.27
C PRO A 52 -6.26 -19.43 9.11
N ALA A 53 -7.55 -19.10 8.96
CA ALA A 53 -8.39 -19.64 7.90
C ALA A 53 -8.00 -19.10 6.52
N PHE A 54 -7.63 -17.82 6.43
CA PHE A 54 -7.29 -17.17 5.17
C PHE A 54 -5.90 -17.55 4.65
N THR A 55 -4.87 -17.54 5.51
CA THR A 55 -3.49 -17.77 5.06
C THR A 55 -3.25 -19.21 4.64
N VAL A 56 -3.94 -20.19 5.24
CA VAL A 56 -3.90 -21.60 4.79
C VAL A 56 -4.36 -21.75 3.34
N GLN A 57 -5.31 -20.91 2.89
CA GLN A 57 -5.84 -20.97 1.54
C GLN A 57 -5.03 -20.15 0.54
N TYR A 58 -4.43 -19.04 0.97
CA TYR A 58 -3.91 -18.03 0.04
C TYR A 58 -2.43 -17.64 0.18
N ALA A 59 -1.65 -18.18 1.14
CA ALA A 59 -0.19 -18.03 1.28
C ALA A 59 0.38 -16.69 0.74
N ARG A 60 -0.10 -15.57 1.30
CA ARG A 60 0.16 -14.20 0.82
C ARG A 60 0.43 -13.27 1.98
N MET A 61 1.11 -12.16 1.67
CA MET A 61 1.18 -11.00 2.56
C MET A 61 -0.22 -10.42 2.79
N VAL A 62 -0.59 -10.27 4.06
CA VAL A 62 -1.86 -9.70 4.51
C VAL A 62 -1.62 -8.58 5.51
N ASN A 63 -2.58 -7.66 5.59
CA ASN A 63 -2.63 -6.67 6.66
C ASN A 63 -3.62 -7.16 7.71
N VAL A 64 -3.21 -7.14 8.96
CA VAL A 64 -4.02 -7.61 10.09
C VAL A 64 -4.25 -6.44 11.02
N PHE A 65 -5.52 -6.17 11.33
CA PHE A 65 -5.93 -5.12 12.24
C PHE A 65 -6.33 -5.70 13.59
N GLY A 66 -5.80 -5.16 14.68
CA GLY A 66 -6.21 -5.55 16.03
C GLY A 66 -5.63 -4.65 17.11
N ILE A 67 -5.81 -5.05 18.36
CA ILE A 67 -5.31 -4.33 19.54
C ILE A 67 -4.06 -5.03 20.05
N ALA A 68 -2.96 -4.29 20.17
CA ALA A 68 -1.70 -4.82 20.66
C ALA A 68 -1.73 -5.03 22.18
N HIS A 69 -1.32 -6.22 22.63
CA HIS A 69 -1.20 -6.61 24.03
C HIS A 69 0.13 -7.33 24.27
N SER A 70 0.57 -7.36 25.53
CA SER A 70 1.69 -8.18 26.00
C SER A 70 2.95 -8.11 25.13
N VAL A 71 3.52 -6.92 25.02
CA VAL A 71 4.75 -6.67 24.24
C VAL A 71 5.96 -7.18 25.03
N GLN A 72 6.77 -8.02 24.40
CA GLN A 72 7.99 -8.57 24.94
C GLN A 72 9.13 -8.37 23.95
N THR A 73 10.27 -7.88 24.43
CA THR A 73 11.49 -7.79 23.64
C THR A 73 12.28 -9.08 23.79
N SER A 74 12.61 -9.73 22.68
CA SER A 74 13.47 -10.92 22.67
C SER A 74 14.77 -10.61 21.93
N ASP A 75 15.90 -10.80 22.61
CA ASP A 75 17.24 -10.51 22.05
C ASP A 75 17.58 -11.37 20.82
N ALA A 76 16.93 -12.54 20.66
CA ALA A 76 17.25 -13.50 19.61
C ALA A 76 16.39 -13.36 18.33
N TYR A 77 15.18 -12.81 18.43
CA TYR A 77 14.19 -12.84 17.33
C TYR A 77 13.44 -11.52 17.10
N GLY A 78 13.81 -10.45 17.83
CA GLY A 78 13.13 -9.16 17.78
C GLY A 78 11.98 -9.05 18.78
N ILE A 79 11.04 -8.17 18.50
CA ILE A 79 9.93 -7.85 19.40
C ILE A 79 8.76 -8.77 19.11
N GLN A 80 8.15 -9.30 20.17
CA GLN A 80 6.99 -10.16 20.11
C GLN A 80 5.83 -9.49 20.83
N PHE A 81 4.64 -9.56 20.28
CA PHE A 81 3.44 -9.05 20.93
C PHE A 81 2.21 -9.85 20.50
N SER A 82 1.17 -9.80 21.32
CA SER A 82 -0.11 -10.41 20.99
C SER A 82 -1.02 -9.39 20.32
N LEU A 83 -1.73 -9.78 19.27
CA LEU A 83 -2.70 -8.96 18.58
C LEU A 83 -4.09 -9.59 18.71
N SER A 84 -5.07 -8.85 19.21
CA SER A 84 -6.42 -9.37 19.48
C SER A 84 -7.56 -8.50 18.92
N ASP A 85 -8.64 -9.14 18.48
CA ASP A 85 -9.88 -8.52 17.98
C ASP A 85 -11.10 -8.73 18.91
N LYS A 86 -10.85 -9.10 20.18
CA LYS A 86 -11.81 -9.56 21.21
C LYS A 86 -12.26 -11.01 21.10
N SER A 87 -12.21 -11.62 19.91
CA SER A 87 -12.58 -13.03 19.73
C SER A 87 -11.36 -13.92 19.94
N GLU A 88 -10.27 -13.60 19.26
CA GLU A 88 -9.05 -14.40 19.27
C GLU A 88 -7.82 -13.51 19.44
N SER A 89 -6.69 -14.15 19.74
CA SER A 89 -5.40 -13.50 19.89
C SER A 89 -4.34 -14.27 19.13
N ILE A 90 -3.56 -13.57 18.30
CA ILE A 90 -2.45 -14.17 17.56
C ILE A 90 -1.12 -13.60 18.05
N ASN A 91 -0.08 -14.44 18.06
CA ASN A 91 1.27 -14.01 18.39
C ASN A 91 1.94 -13.43 17.15
N VAL A 92 2.41 -12.19 17.26
CA VAL A 92 3.12 -11.46 16.22
C VAL A 92 4.60 -11.35 16.59
N VAL A 93 5.47 -11.61 15.61
CA VAL A 93 6.93 -11.44 15.72
C VAL A 93 7.37 -10.38 14.72
N PHE A 94 8.10 -9.38 15.20
CA PHE A 94 8.61 -8.27 14.41
C PHE A 94 10.13 -8.12 14.63
N PRO A 95 10.95 -8.23 13.57
CA PRO A 95 12.41 -8.26 13.72
C PRO A 95 13.05 -6.87 13.97
N GLY A 96 12.29 -5.79 13.85
CA GLY A 96 12.79 -4.41 13.97
C GLY A 96 12.41 -3.72 15.28
N PRO A 97 12.85 -2.46 15.46
CA PRO A 97 12.39 -1.62 16.56
C PRO A 97 10.92 -1.21 16.34
N LEU A 98 10.12 -1.24 17.41
CA LEU A 98 8.75 -0.72 17.36
C LEU A 98 8.77 0.79 17.04
N PRO A 99 7.81 1.29 16.23
CA PRO A 99 7.61 2.72 16.05
C PRO A 99 7.33 3.42 17.38
N GLU A 100 7.74 4.68 17.52
CA GLU A 100 7.47 5.48 18.72
C GLU A 100 5.96 5.67 18.99
N ALA A 101 5.15 5.68 17.94
CA ALA A 101 3.68 5.77 18.04
C ALA A 101 3.01 4.45 18.49
N PHE A 102 3.77 3.39 18.73
CA PHE A 102 3.21 2.12 19.16
C PHE A 102 2.99 2.09 20.67
N GLU A 103 1.74 1.90 21.07
CA GLU A 103 1.33 1.82 22.47
C GLU A 103 0.56 0.53 22.76
N ILE A 104 0.73 -0.01 23.97
CA ILE A 104 0.00 -1.17 24.44
C ILE A 104 -1.47 -0.78 24.64
N GLY A 105 -2.39 -1.60 24.14
CA GLY A 105 -3.83 -1.34 24.21
C GLY A 105 -4.36 -0.44 23.10
N SER A 106 -3.48 0.04 22.20
CA SER A 106 -3.87 0.85 21.04
C SER A 106 -4.14 -0.03 19.80
N PRO A 107 -5.04 0.40 18.91
CA PRO A 107 -5.29 -0.28 17.65
C PRO A 107 -4.10 -0.13 16.71
N VAL A 108 -3.67 -1.24 16.12
CA VAL A 108 -2.52 -1.31 15.22
C VAL A 108 -2.85 -2.15 14.00
N VAL A 109 -2.27 -1.78 12.85
CA VAL A 109 -2.26 -2.63 11.66
C VAL A 109 -0.86 -3.20 11.50
N VAL A 110 -0.77 -4.52 11.36
CA VAL A 110 0.48 -5.21 11.09
C VAL A 110 0.42 -5.84 9.71
N GLN A 111 1.48 -5.71 8.92
CA GLN A 111 1.59 -6.33 7.61
C GLN A 111 2.62 -7.44 7.67
N GLY A 112 2.27 -8.61 7.15
CA GLY A 112 3.14 -9.78 7.24
C GLY A 112 2.51 -11.05 6.68
N GLU A 113 3.10 -12.18 7.06
CA GLU A 113 2.67 -13.51 6.66
C GLU A 113 2.48 -14.40 7.90
N PHE A 114 1.48 -15.27 7.85
CA PHE A 114 1.24 -16.26 8.91
C PHE A 114 1.92 -17.58 8.54
N ASP A 115 2.76 -18.10 9.44
CA ASP A 115 3.52 -19.33 9.20
C ASP A 115 2.83 -20.61 9.72
N GLY A 116 1.60 -20.47 10.25
CA GLY A 116 0.81 -21.56 10.85
C GLY A 116 0.80 -21.52 12.38
N GLU A 117 1.81 -20.91 13.01
CA GLU A 117 1.92 -20.79 14.47
C GLU A 117 1.98 -19.33 14.90
N ARG A 118 2.73 -18.50 14.16
CA ARG A 118 3.01 -17.11 14.47
C ARG A 118 2.85 -16.23 13.23
N PHE A 119 2.50 -14.98 13.46
CA PHE A 119 2.45 -13.97 12.43
C PHE A 119 3.80 -13.25 12.32
N LYS A 120 4.50 -13.42 11.21
CA LYS A 120 5.77 -12.74 10.91
C LYS A 120 5.46 -11.38 10.30
N ALA A 121 5.50 -10.35 11.14
CA ALA A 121 5.30 -8.98 10.70
C ALA A 121 6.57 -8.43 10.05
N THR A 122 6.39 -7.81 8.88
CA THR A 122 7.44 -7.09 8.15
C THR A 122 7.31 -5.58 8.35
N THR A 123 6.07 -5.08 8.54
CA THR A 123 5.79 -3.66 8.74
C THR A 123 4.72 -3.48 9.79
N ILE A 124 4.90 -2.49 10.67
CA ILE A 124 3.88 -2.07 11.64
C ILE A 124 3.41 -0.68 11.25
N LEU A 125 2.11 -0.58 10.98
CA LEU A 125 1.39 0.66 10.70
C LEU A 125 0.61 0.99 11.97
N ALA A 126 1.28 1.60 12.95
CA ALA A 126 0.61 2.21 14.09
C ALA A 126 -0.03 3.52 13.62
N GLN A 127 -1.31 3.73 13.89
CA GLN A 127 -1.91 5.03 13.62
C GLN A 127 -1.31 6.08 14.56
N PHE A 128 -1.10 7.26 13.98
CA PHE A 128 -0.50 8.46 14.55
C PHE A 128 -1.00 8.74 15.98
N SER A 129 -0.08 8.90 16.95
CA SER A 129 -0.38 9.46 18.26
C SER A 129 -0.87 10.90 18.08
N GLY A 130 -1.89 11.31 18.83
CA GLY A 130 -2.63 12.58 18.66
C GLY A 130 -1.84 13.87 18.97
N GLU A 131 -0.51 13.82 19.05
CA GLU A 131 0.38 14.94 19.39
C GLU A 131 0.76 15.83 18.19
N TYR A 132 -0.10 15.87 17.16
CA TYR A 132 0.09 16.81 16.05
C TYR A 132 -1.22 17.51 15.73
N PHE A 133 -1.71 18.27 16.70
CA PHE A 133 -2.35 19.53 16.36
C PHE A 133 -1.22 20.51 16.05
N PRO A 134 -0.91 20.78 14.77
CA PRO A 134 0.09 21.78 14.46
C PRO A 134 -0.36 23.10 15.08
N ILE A 135 0.56 23.83 15.69
CA ILE A 135 0.26 25.11 16.36
C ILE A 135 -0.44 26.09 15.39
N ALA A 136 -0.22 25.94 14.08
CA ALA A 136 -0.93 26.65 13.03
C ALA A 136 -2.45 26.40 13.02
N ALA A 137 -2.91 25.18 13.31
CA ALA A 137 -4.35 24.85 13.42
C ALA A 137 -4.98 25.44 14.69
N LEU A 138 -4.20 25.64 15.76
CA LEU A 138 -4.67 26.32 16.97
C LEU A 138 -4.94 27.81 16.74
N ASP A 139 -4.18 28.47 15.85
CA ASP A 139 -4.39 29.88 15.51
C ASP A 139 -5.69 30.09 14.72
N GLU A 140 -6.02 29.17 13.82
CA GLU A 140 -7.29 29.19 13.08
C GLU A 140 -8.48 28.93 14.01
N LEU A 141 -8.36 27.99 14.96
CA LEU A 141 -9.40 27.70 15.94
C LEU A 141 -9.62 28.83 16.96
N ARG A 142 -8.59 29.62 17.28
CA ARG A 142 -8.74 30.86 18.08
C ARG A 142 -9.60 31.91 17.36
N SER A 143 -9.56 31.97 16.02
CA SER A 143 -10.41 32.89 15.25
C SER A 143 -11.90 32.54 15.32
N TYR A 144 -12.23 31.27 15.60
CA TYR A 144 -13.58 30.77 15.81
C TYR A 144 -14.05 30.87 17.28
N GLY A 145 -13.27 31.52 18.17
CA GLY A 145 -13.67 31.79 19.56
C GLY A 145 -13.56 30.60 20.51
N VAL A 146 -12.83 29.55 20.14
CA VAL A 146 -12.59 28.39 21.01
C VAL A 146 -11.45 28.71 21.98
N LEU A 147 -11.74 28.70 23.29
CA LEU A 147 -10.72 28.83 24.34
C LEU A 147 -10.23 27.43 24.72
N ILE A 148 -8.99 27.11 24.37
CA ILE A 148 -8.31 25.91 24.87
C ILE A 148 -7.38 26.36 26.00
N GLU A 149 -7.72 25.96 27.22
CA GLU A 149 -6.88 26.20 28.40
C GLU A 149 -5.70 25.21 28.35
N LYS A 150 -4.49 25.77 28.37
CA LYS A 150 -3.23 25.03 28.30
C LYS A 150 -2.95 24.41 29.68
N ASN A 151 -2.91 23.09 29.77
CA ASN A 151 -2.22 22.40 30.88
C ASN A 151 -0.75 22.21 30.52
#